data_AF-A0A0M4CYY1-F1
#
_entry.id   AF-A0A0M4CYY1-F1
#
_cell.length_a   1.000
_cell.length_b   1.000
_cell.length_c   1.000
_cell.angle_alpha   90.00
_cell.angle_beta   90.00
_cell.angle_gamma   90.00
#
_symmetry.space_group_name_H-M   'P 1'
#
loop_
_entity.id
_entity.type
_entity.pdbx_description
1 polymer ?
#
loop_
_entity_poly.entity_id
_entity_poly.type
_entity_poly.pdbx_seq_one_letter_code
_entity_poly.pdbx_strand_id
1 'polypeptide(L)'
;MREMSLAVVGVGFDNKKGPPRQFEIAMCTPGEPVKLVPEPRNPADPNAIAVYSARDIQIGYLRAERAPMIGAAMRRGVVIAIFQRKEEWGATIRANLEGRAPTLPAEQERRAAPAEGEGDGAPDWWPDEIWEDD
;
A
#
# COMPACT_ATOMS: atom_id res chain seq x y z
N MET A 1 7.58 6.40 -17.21
CA MET A 1 6.57 6.68 -16.16
C MET A 1 6.68 5.55 -15.13
N ARG A 2 7.59 5.67 -14.15
CA ARG A 2 7.82 4.60 -13.16
C ARG A 2 7.01 4.84 -11.89
N GLU A 3 5.70 4.70 -12.02
CA GLU A 3 4.78 4.68 -10.88
C GLU A 3 4.45 3.25 -10.48
N MET A 4 4.25 3.02 -9.18
CA MET A 4 3.86 1.72 -8.69
C MET A 4 3.11 1.81 -7.37
N SER A 5 2.29 0.79 -7.12
CA SER A 5 1.60 0.60 -5.85
C SER A 5 2.48 -0.21 -4.91
N LEU A 6 2.53 0.19 -3.64
CA LEU A 6 3.37 -0.40 -2.61
C LEU A 6 2.51 -0.75 -1.39
N ALA A 7 2.72 -1.95 -0.87
CA ALA A 7 2.05 -2.41 0.33
C ALA A 7 2.66 -1.82 1.60
N VAL A 8 1.79 -1.35 2.49
CA VAL A 8 2.10 -0.85 3.83
C VAL A 8 1.62 -1.87 4.86
N VAL A 9 2.57 -2.49 5.54
CA VAL A 9 2.37 -3.58 6.50
C VAL A 9 2.75 -3.15 7.92
N GLY A 10 2.54 -4.03 8.89
CA GLY A 10 2.83 -3.76 10.30
C GLY A 10 1.82 -2.79 10.94
N VAL A 11 0.60 -2.73 10.41
CA VAL A 11 -0.45 -1.83 10.88
C VAL A 11 -1.04 -2.25 12.24
N GLY A 12 -0.91 -3.53 12.60
CA GLY A 12 -1.36 -4.05 13.89
C GLY A 12 -0.44 -3.72 15.07
N PHE A 13 0.73 -3.13 14.83
CA PHE A 13 1.62 -2.69 15.90
C PHE A 13 1.29 -1.26 16.33
N ASP A 14 1.38 -1.01 17.63
CA ASP A 14 1.18 0.32 18.19
C ASP A 14 2.26 1.31 17.76
N ASN A 15 1.85 2.58 17.68
CA ASN A 15 2.77 3.68 17.53
C ASN A 15 3.40 4.04 18.87
N LYS A 16 4.69 4.43 18.87
CA LYS A 16 5.37 4.92 20.09
C LYS A 16 4.71 6.17 20.66
N LYS A 17 4.12 7.01 19.79
CA LYS A 17 3.39 8.24 20.12
C LYS A 17 2.26 8.42 19.11
N GLY A 18 1.14 8.96 19.56
CA GLY A 18 -0.02 9.26 18.71
C GLY A 18 -1.00 8.09 18.57
N PRO A 19 -2.00 8.22 17.69
CA PRO A 19 -3.06 7.22 17.52
C PRO A 19 -2.54 5.87 17.01
N PRO A 20 -3.32 4.78 17.20
CA PRO A 20 -3.04 3.49 16.56
C PRO A 20 -2.97 3.62 15.03
N ARG A 21 -2.08 2.85 14.40
CA ARG A 21 -1.86 2.90 12.94
C ARG A 21 -3.15 2.62 12.15
N GLN A 22 -3.93 1.63 12.57
CA GLN A 22 -5.20 1.28 11.94
C GLN A 22 -6.21 2.42 11.98
N PHE A 23 -6.26 3.15 13.09
CA PHE A 23 -7.13 4.32 13.23
C PHE A 23 -6.71 5.41 12.23
N GLU A 24 -5.42 5.72 12.17
CA GLU A 24 -4.92 6.72 11.23
C GLU A 24 -5.17 6.30 9.77
N ILE A 25 -4.96 5.04 9.41
CA ILE A 25 -5.27 4.52 8.07
C ILE A 25 -6.75 4.71 7.72
N ALA A 26 -7.66 4.49 8.67
CA ALA A 26 -9.09 4.68 8.46
C ALA A 26 -9.47 6.15 8.22
N MET A 27 -8.65 7.10 8.71
CA MET A 27 -8.82 8.53 8.50
C MET A 27 -8.15 9.05 7.22
N CYS A 28 -7.28 8.24 6.59
CA CYS A 28 -6.61 8.63 5.36
C CYS A 28 -7.56 8.65 4.16
N THR A 29 -7.43 9.68 3.33
CA THR A 29 -8.19 9.80 2.07
C THR A 29 -7.30 9.46 0.88
N PRO A 30 -7.78 8.69 -0.13
CA PRO A 30 -7.05 8.45 -1.36
C PRO A 30 -6.56 9.77 -1.99
N GLY A 31 -5.27 9.83 -2.33
CA GLY A 31 -4.62 11.02 -2.87
C GLY A 31 -3.90 11.89 -1.84
N GLU A 32 -4.14 11.69 -0.54
CA GLU A 32 -3.39 12.40 0.50
C GLU A 32 -1.88 12.10 0.39
N PRO A 33 -0.99 13.09 0.60
CA PRO A 33 0.44 12.84 0.59
C PRO A 33 0.84 11.89 1.73
N VAL A 34 1.80 11.01 1.46
CA VAL A 34 2.45 10.19 2.48
C VAL A 34 3.95 10.40 2.44
N LYS A 35 4.58 10.32 3.61
CA LYS A 35 6.02 10.51 3.78
C LYS A 35 6.70 9.17 4.00
N LEU A 36 7.76 8.94 3.24
CA LEU A 36 8.61 7.77 3.35
C LEU A 36 9.88 8.14 4.14
N VAL A 37 10.19 7.38 5.18
CA VAL A 37 11.34 7.63 6.07
C VAL A 37 12.17 6.36 6.21
N PRO A 38 13.39 6.31 5.64
CA PRO A 38 14.30 5.18 5.84
C PRO A 38 14.75 5.11 7.31
N GLU A 39 14.74 3.90 7.87
CA GLU A 39 15.21 3.62 9.23
C GLU A 39 16.38 2.63 9.22
N PRO A 40 17.60 3.05 8.82
CA PRO A 40 18.75 2.15 8.69
C PRO A 40 19.24 1.53 10.01
N ARG A 41 18.72 2.01 11.14
CA ARG A 41 19.00 1.50 12.49
C ARG A 41 17.83 0.70 13.07
N ASN A 42 16.84 0.36 12.25
CA ASN A 42 15.73 -0.48 12.69
C ASN A 42 16.27 -1.89 13.03
N PRO A 43 15.95 -2.43 14.22
CA PRO A 43 16.54 -3.69 14.69
C PRO A 43 16.06 -4.92 13.93
N ALA A 44 14.91 -4.84 13.25
CA ALA A 44 14.34 -5.96 12.51
C ALA A 44 14.82 -6.00 11.05
N ASP A 45 14.91 -4.83 10.39
CA ASP A 45 15.34 -4.73 8.99
C ASP A 45 16.08 -3.40 8.74
N PRO A 46 17.39 -3.40 8.39
CA PRO A 46 18.14 -2.19 8.08
C PRO A 46 17.68 -1.49 6.80
N ASN A 47 16.83 -2.11 5.97
CA ASN A 47 16.20 -1.49 4.81
C ASN A 47 14.81 -0.94 5.10
N ALA A 48 14.32 -1.02 6.35
CA ALA A 48 12.98 -0.59 6.71
C ALA A 48 12.71 0.86 6.27
N ILE A 49 11.55 1.08 5.66
CA ILE A 49 11.04 2.40 5.30
C ILE A 49 9.71 2.58 5.99
N ALA A 50 9.68 3.44 7.00
CA ALA A 50 8.47 3.83 7.70
C ALA A 50 7.61 4.74 6.80
N VAL A 51 6.30 4.56 6.88
CA VAL A 51 5.31 5.33 6.14
C VAL A 51 4.51 6.17 7.12
N TYR A 52 4.44 7.47 6.87
CA TYR A 52 3.71 8.44 7.66
C TYR A 52 2.60 9.08 6.81
N SER A 53 1.45 9.33 7.42
CA SER A 53 0.34 10.06 6.80
C SER A 53 0.66 11.55 6.66
N ALA A 54 -0.24 12.29 6.00
CA ALA A 54 -0.18 13.75 5.89
C ALA A 54 -0.21 14.49 7.25
N ARG A 55 -0.61 13.79 8.32
CA ARG A 55 -0.68 14.31 9.70
C ARG A 55 0.55 13.92 10.55
N ASP A 56 1.62 13.45 9.91
CA ASP A 56 2.85 12.96 10.55
C ASP A 56 2.64 11.81 11.55
N ILE A 57 1.57 11.02 11.37
CA ILE A 57 1.30 9.81 12.15
C ILE A 57 1.80 8.61 11.35
N GLN A 58 2.58 7.74 11.99
CA GLN A 58 3.06 6.52 11.35
C GLN A 58 1.87 5.60 11.07
N ILE A 59 1.77 5.11 9.83
CA ILE A 59 0.73 4.18 9.39
C ILE A 59 1.27 2.77 9.13
N GLY A 60 2.60 2.61 9.07
CA GLY A 60 3.24 1.30 8.97
C GLY A 60 4.63 1.37 8.35
N TYR A 61 5.01 0.30 7.67
CA TYR A 61 6.26 0.19 6.92
C TYR A 61 5.98 -0.35 5.52
N LEU A 62 6.84 -0.01 4.56
CA LEU A 62 6.83 -0.71 3.28
C LEU A 62 7.16 -2.18 3.50
N ARG A 63 6.52 -3.04 2.71
CA ARG A 63 6.85 -4.47 2.69
C ARG A 63 8.34 -4.68 2.39
N ALA A 64 8.98 -5.57 3.15
CA ALA A 64 10.44 -5.74 3.16
C ALA A 64 11.03 -6.05 1.77
N GLU A 65 10.30 -6.79 0.94
CA GLU A 65 10.72 -7.18 -0.41
C GLU A 65 10.87 -5.98 -1.35
N ARG A 66 10.13 -4.88 -1.10
CA ARG A 66 10.20 -3.65 -1.90
C ARG A 66 11.06 -2.56 -1.26
N ALA A 67 11.29 -2.61 0.05
CA ALA A 67 11.97 -1.55 0.78
C ALA A 67 13.41 -1.25 0.27
N PRO A 68 14.27 -2.24 -0.06
CA PRO A 68 15.61 -1.97 -0.62
C PRO A 68 15.57 -1.22 -1.95
N MET A 69 14.64 -1.59 -2.84
CA MET A 69 14.48 -0.97 -4.15
C MET A 69 14.04 0.49 -4.01
N ILE A 70 13.06 0.75 -3.13
CA ILE A 70 12.58 2.11 -2.86
C ILE A 70 13.66 2.95 -2.17
N GLY A 71 14.38 2.39 -1.20
CA GLY A 71 15.50 3.07 -0.56
C GLY A 71 16.61 3.43 -1.56
N ALA A 72 16.89 2.55 -2.53
CA ALA A 72 17.82 2.87 -3.63
C ALA A 72 17.29 3.99 -4.54
N ALA A 73 15.98 4.02 -4.84
CA ALA A 73 15.37 5.10 -5.60
C ALA A 73 15.46 6.44 -4.86
N MET A 74 15.17 6.47 -3.55
CA MET A 74 15.28 7.66 -2.71
C MET A 74 16.71 8.21 -2.63
N ARG A 75 17.74 7.35 -2.74
CA ARG A 75 19.14 7.81 -2.82
C ARG A 75 19.50 8.42 -4.17
N ARG A 76 18.81 8.02 -5.25
CA ARG A 76 19.06 8.52 -6.60
C ARG A 76 18.30 9.80 -6.90
N GLY A 77 17.18 10.05 -6.22
CA GLY A 77 16.38 11.23 -6.45
C GLY A 77 15.14 11.28 -5.56
N VAL A 78 14.24 12.20 -5.89
CA VAL A 78 13.01 12.43 -5.14
C VAL A 78 12.00 11.32 -5.43
N VAL A 79 11.50 10.69 -4.37
CA VAL A 79 10.33 9.80 -4.44
C VAL A 79 9.16 10.52 -3.83
N ILE A 80 8.07 10.65 -4.59
CA ILE A 80 6.81 11.22 -4.10
C ILE A 80 5.81 10.08 -3.95
N ALA A 81 5.06 10.07 -2.85
CA ALA A 81 4.06 9.06 -2.59
C ALA A 81 2.76 9.67 -2.07
N ILE A 82 1.65 9.01 -2.42
CA ILE A 82 0.30 9.34 -1.97
C ILE A 82 -0.39 8.10 -1.41
N PHE A 83 -1.30 8.29 -0.47
CA PHE A 83 -2.17 7.24 0.03
C PHE A 83 -3.08 6.78 -1.10
N GLN A 84 -3.16 5.47 -1.34
CA GLN A 84 -4.00 4.94 -2.41
C GLN A 84 -5.32 4.41 -1.84
N ARG A 85 -5.25 3.52 -0.84
CA ARG A 85 -6.43 2.98 -0.16
C ARG A 85 -6.07 2.25 1.14
N LYS A 86 -7.07 2.11 2.00
CA LYS A 86 -7.07 1.14 3.09
C LYS A 86 -7.30 -0.27 2.53
N GLU A 87 -6.68 -1.25 3.17
CA GLU A 87 -6.81 -2.68 2.88
C GLU A 87 -7.19 -3.41 4.17
N GLU A 88 -7.61 -4.68 4.08
CA GLU A 88 -7.86 -5.50 5.27
C GLU A 88 -6.57 -5.79 6.06
N TRP A 89 -5.47 -6.04 5.35
CA TRP A 89 -4.16 -6.33 5.93
C TRP A 89 -3.35 -5.07 6.27
N GLY A 90 -3.80 -3.89 5.86
CA GLY A 90 -3.07 -2.64 6.06
C GLY A 90 -3.49 -1.52 5.14
N ALA A 91 -2.57 -1.07 4.29
CA ALA A 91 -2.85 -0.03 3.32
C ALA A 91 -1.98 -0.19 2.08
N THR A 92 -2.43 0.41 0.99
CA THR A 92 -1.63 0.56 -0.23
C THR A 92 -1.36 2.05 -0.47
N ILE A 93 -0.13 2.36 -0.87
CA ILE A 93 0.27 3.70 -1.31
C ILE A 93 0.71 3.66 -2.77
N ARG A 94 0.62 4.78 -3.47
CA ARG A 94 1.14 4.97 -4.82
C ARG A 94 2.39 5.80 -4.76
N ALA A 95 3.49 5.33 -5.33
CA ALA A 95 4.76 6.03 -5.38
C ALA A 95 5.21 6.30 -6.81
N ASN A 96 5.81 7.46 -7.03
CA ASN A 96 6.49 7.86 -8.25
C ASN A 96 7.97 8.04 -7.94
N LEU A 97 8.82 7.32 -8.68
CA LEU A 97 10.26 7.28 -8.43
C LEU A 97 11.05 8.38 -9.16
N GLU A 98 10.37 9.22 -9.94
CA GLU A 98 10.96 10.29 -10.77
C GLU A 98 10.63 11.69 -10.21
N GLY A 99 10.08 11.78 -8.99
CA GLY A 99 9.83 13.06 -8.32
C GLY A 99 8.59 13.81 -8.82
N ARG A 100 7.70 13.19 -9.60
CA ARG A 100 6.41 13.78 -9.99
C ARG A 100 5.30 13.35 -9.04
N ALA A 101 4.22 14.14 -8.94
CA ALA A 101 3.03 13.74 -8.19
C ALA A 101 2.44 12.45 -8.82
N PRO A 102 2.32 11.35 -8.05
CA PRO A 102 1.70 10.13 -8.56
C PRO A 102 0.23 10.33 -8.87
N THR A 103 -0.30 9.52 -9.80
CA THR A 103 -1.73 9.50 -10.10
C THR A 103 -2.38 8.26 -9.49
N LEU A 104 -3.59 8.41 -8.94
CA LEU A 104 -4.36 7.26 -8.49
C LEU A 104 -4.79 6.42 -9.71
N PRO A 105 -4.63 5.09 -9.70
CA PRO A 105 -5.05 4.26 -10.82
C PRO A 105 -6.55 4.35 -11.04
N ALA A 106 -6.97 4.30 -12.31
CA ALA A 106 -8.38 4.28 -12.68
C ALA A 106 -9.07 3.03 -12.09
N GLU A 107 -10.35 3.11 -11.80
CA GLU A 107 -11.08 2.03 -11.11
C GLU A 107 -11.06 0.69 -11.87
N GLN A 108 -11.02 0.73 -13.20
CA GLN A 108 -10.85 -0.45 -14.05
C GLN A 108 -9.47 -1.12 -13.90
N GLU A 109 -8.40 -0.34 -13.72
CA GLU A 109 -7.05 -0.87 -13.47
C GLU A 109 -6.90 -1.45 -12.06
N ARG A 110 -7.76 -1.03 -11.10
CA ARG A 110 -7.79 -1.59 -9.74
C ARG A 110 -8.26 -3.04 -9.71
N ARG A 111 -9.21 -3.39 -10.59
CA ARG A 111 -9.72 -4.77 -10.72
C ARG A 111 -8.77 -5.68 -11.52
N ALA A 112 -7.91 -5.10 -12.36
CA ALA A 112 -6.96 -5.83 -13.20
C ALA A 112 -5.56 -6.01 -12.59
N ALA A 113 -5.24 -5.33 -11.48
CA ALA A 113 -3.99 -5.56 -10.77
C ALA A 113 -4.00 -7.01 -10.21
N PRO A 114 -2.99 -7.84 -10.48
CA PRO A 114 -2.97 -9.20 -9.99
C PRO A 114 -2.95 -9.17 -8.47
N ALA A 115 -3.95 -9.78 -7.83
CA ALA A 115 -3.84 -10.20 -6.45
C ALA A 115 -2.62 -11.10 -6.38
N GLU A 116 -1.57 -10.68 -5.68
CA GLU A 116 -0.44 -11.57 -5.41
C GLU A 116 -0.93 -12.63 -4.41
N GLY A 117 -1.56 -13.70 -4.95
CA GLY A 117 -1.98 -14.89 -4.22
C GLY A 117 -3.40 -15.39 -4.52
N GLU A 118 -3.74 -15.74 -5.75
CA GLU A 118 -4.80 -16.72 -6.00
C GLU A 118 -4.32 -17.74 -7.03
N GLY A 119 -4.16 -18.98 -6.57
CA GLY A 119 -4.08 -20.14 -7.45
C GLY A 119 -5.42 -20.34 -8.17
N ASP A 120 -5.30 -20.93 -9.35
CA ASP A 120 -6.26 -21.86 -9.95
C ASP A 120 -7.77 -21.52 -9.95
N GLY A 121 -8.15 -20.67 -10.89
CA GLY A 121 -9.08 -21.04 -11.99
C GLY A 121 -10.51 -21.46 -11.67
N ALA A 122 -11.46 -20.51 -11.75
CA ALA A 122 -12.71 -20.59 -12.52
C ALA A 122 -13.51 -19.27 -12.38
N PRO A 123 -14.25 -18.80 -13.41
CA PRO A 123 -15.23 -17.73 -13.24
C PRO A 123 -16.49 -18.30 -12.58
N ASP A 124 -16.79 -17.86 -11.35
CA ASP A 124 -17.94 -18.29 -10.54
C ASP A 124 -19.24 -17.59 -10.98
N TRP A 125 -19.58 -17.69 -12.28
CA TRP A 125 -20.92 -17.43 -12.79
C TRP A 125 -21.64 -18.77 -12.92
N TRP A 126 -22.54 -19.08 -11.99
CA TRP A 126 -23.46 -20.21 -12.10
C TRP A 126 -24.85 -19.67 -12.41
N PRO A 127 -25.51 -20.07 -13.51
CA PRO A 127 -26.91 -19.75 -13.72
C PRO A 127 -27.75 -20.56 -12.72
N ASP A 128 -28.75 -19.91 -12.13
CA ASP A 128 -29.66 -20.51 -11.15
C ASP A 128 -30.38 -21.74 -11.74
N GLU A 129 -30.43 -22.85 -11.00
CA GLU A 129 -31.17 -24.07 -11.36
C GLU A 129 -32.67 -23.79 -11.51
N ILE A 130 -33.23 -24.13 -12.67
CA ILE A 130 -34.67 -24.19 -12.91
C ILE A 130 -35.13 -25.59 -12.48
N TRP A 131 -35.90 -25.68 -11.41
CA TRP A 131 -36.51 -26.94 -11.00
C TRP A 131 -37.78 -27.19 -11.83
N GLU A 132 -37.83 -28.30 -12.58
CA GLU A 132 -39.07 -28.80 -13.16
C GLU A 132 -39.85 -29.57 -12.08
N ASP A 133 -41.02 -29.04 -11.68
CA ASP A 133 -41.99 -29.77 -10.84
C ASP A 133 -42.66 -30.84 -11.70
N ASP A 134 -42.49 -32.12 -11.33
CA ASP A 134 -43.30 -33.26 -11.82
C ASP A 134 -43.90 -34.01 -10.61
#